data_AF-A0A0L0BYY5-F1
#
_entry.id   AF-A0A0L0BYY5-F1
#
_cell.length_a   1.000
_cell.length_b   1.000
_cell.length_c   1.000
_cell.angle_alpha   90.00
_cell.angle_beta   90.00
_cell.angle_gamma   90.00
#
_symmetry.space_group_name_H-M   'P 1'
#
loop_
_entity.id
_entity.type
_entity.pdbx_description
1 polymer ?
#
loop_
_entity_poly.entity_id
_entity_poly.type
_entity_poly.pdbx_seq_one_letter_code
_entity_poly.pdbx_strand_id
1 'polypeptide(L)'
;MGESDIASTTLKNKQIFTVGDKRIGLVSGFLVTPPGDIDVLTTYARDMNVDILLWGGSHSQELDMNSGHIFINPGYAGRSWILFIGCQG
;
A
#
# COMPACT_ATOMS: atom_id res chain seq x y z
N MET A 1 18.20 8.74 -6.76
CA MET A 1 18.01 8.16 -8.11
C MET A 1 16.68 7.45 -8.11
N GLY A 2 15.67 8.12 -8.64
CA GLY A 2 14.31 7.61 -8.85
C GLY A 2 13.91 8.14 -10.21
N GLU A 3 14.43 7.50 -11.25
CA GLU A 3 14.21 7.92 -12.63
C GLU A 3 14.43 6.71 -13.54
N SER A 4 13.36 5.96 -13.75
CA SER A 4 13.19 5.05 -14.89
C SER A 4 11.70 4.77 -15.11
N ASP A 5 10.87 5.80 -15.05
CA ASP A 5 9.49 5.75 -15.54
C ASP A 5 9.33 6.81 -16.64
N ILE A 6 10.02 6.58 -17.76
CA ILE A 6 9.82 7.29 -19.04
C ILE A 6 8.51 6.83 -19.70
N ALA A 7 7.39 6.95 -18.99
CA ALA A 7 6.02 6.97 -19.51
C ALA A 7 5.03 7.06 -18.34
N SER A 8 4.80 8.25 -17.76
CA SER A 8 3.49 8.66 -17.22
C SER A 8 3.65 9.95 -16.41
N THR A 9 3.50 11.09 -17.07
CA THR A 9 3.31 12.39 -16.40
C THR A 9 1.91 12.49 -15.74
N THR A 10 1.34 11.36 -15.31
CA THR A 10 0.01 11.26 -14.67
C THR A 10 -0.04 10.11 -13.67
N LEU A 11 1.05 9.84 -12.94
CA LEU A 11 0.97 9.01 -11.74
C LEU A 11 0.32 9.83 -10.62
N LYS A 12 -0.95 9.56 -10.33
CA LYS A 12 -1.60 10.10 -9.13
C LYS A 12 -0.92 9.49 -7.91
N ASN A 13 -0.39 10.34 -7.03
CA ASN A 13 0.27 9.94 -5.77
C ASN A 13 -0.62 9.12 -4.82
N LYS A 14 -1.94 9.10 -5.09
CA LYS A 14 -2.95 8.30 -4.41
C LYS A 14 -3.91 7.74 -5.44
N GLN A 15 -4.22 6.45 -5.35
CA GLN A 15 -5.26 5.81 -6.15
C GLN A 15 -6.13 4.93 -5.26
N ILE A 16 -7.42 4.82 -5.59
CA ILE A 16 -8.36 3.96 -4.89
C ILE A 16 -9.05 3.08 -5.92
N PHE A 17 -9.16 1.79 -5.63
CA PHE A 17 -9.94 0.84 -6.42
C PHE A 17 -10.74 -0.08 -5.49
N THR A 18 -11.79 -0.70 -6.02
CA THR A 18 -12.70 -1.55 -5.24
C THR A 18 -12.67 -2.96 -5.80
N VAL A 19 -12.58 -3.95 -4.92
CA VAL A 19 -12.67 -5.38 -5.25
C VAL A 19 -13.71 -6.01 -4.34
N GLY A 20 -14.85 -6.42 -4.90
CA GLY A 20 -16.02 -6.82 -4.10
C GLY A 20 -16.47 -5.67 -3.20
N ASP A 21 -16.57 -5.94 -1.90
CA ASP A 21 -16.95 -4.94 -0.89
C ASP A 21 -15.75 -4.24 -0.24
N LYS A 22 -14.53 -4.45 -0.74
CA LYS A 22 -13.29 -3.90 -0.18
C LYS A 22 -12.76 -2.74 -1.00
N ARG A 23 -12.45 -1.64 -0.32
CA ARG A 23 -11.78 -0.47 -0.89
C ARG A 23 -10.29 -0.57 -0.63
N ILE A 24 -9.50 -0.47 -1.70
CA ILE A 24 -8.06 -0.64 -1.67
C ILE A 24 -7.42 0.67 -2.12
N GLY A 25 -6.58 1.24 -1.27
CA GLY A 25 -5.80 2.45 -1.54
C GLY A 25 -4.37 2.10 -1.94
N LEU A 26 -3.79 2.88 -2.84
CA LEU A 26 -2.36 2.86 -3.14
C LEU A 26 -1.77 4.23 -2.79
N VAL A 27 -0.70 4.24 -2.00
CA VAL A 27 0.06 5.44 -1.64
C VAL A 27 1.55 5.24 -1.91
N SER A 28 2.21 6.30 -2.39
CA SER A 28 3.66 6.28 -2.54
C SER A 28 4.37 6.22 -1.19
N GLY A 29 5.35 5.33 -1.08
CA GLY A 29 6.20 5.17 0.10
C GLY A 29 6.90 6.42 0.59
N PHE A 30 7.26 7.31 -0.33
CA PHE A 30 7.93 8.58 -0.03
C PHE A 30 7.08 9.54 0.80
N LEU A 31 5.76 9.32 0.84
CA LEU A 31 4.82 10.14 1.62
C LEU A 31 4.64 9.63 3.07
N VAL A 32 5.20 8.46 3.39
CA VAL A 32 5.12 7.83 4.71
C VAL A 32 6.45 8.09 5.43
N THR A 33 6.46 9.02 6.39
CA THR A 33 7.65 9.41 7.14
C THR A 33 7.36 9.39 8.64
N PRO A 34 8.06 8.57 9.45
CA PRO A 34 9.08 7.60 9.04
C PRO A 34 8.50 6.44 8.20
N PRO A 35 9.28 5.78 7.34
CA PRO A 35 8.79 4.64 6.55
C PRO A 35 8.25 3.53 7.45
N GLY A 36 7.06 3.02 7.14
CA GLY A 36 6.40 1.98 7.94
C GLY A 36 5.73 2.48 9.24
N ASP A 37 5.67 3.78 9.46
CA ASP A 37 4.95 4.34 10.61
C ASP A 37 3.45 4.03 10.50
N ILE A 38 2.97 3.19 11.42
CA ILE A 38 1.60 2.69 11.43
C ILE A 38 0.58 3.81 11.68
N ASP A 39 0.91 4.85 12.45
CA ASP A 39 -0.01 5.96 12.70
C ASP A 39 -0.17 6.84 11.46
N VAL A 40 0.92 7.04 10.72
CA VAL A 40 0.91 7.74 9.43
C VAL A 40 0.12 6.93 8.39
N LEU A 41 0.36 5.62 8.30
CA LEU A 41 -0.38 4.73 7.39
C LEU A 41 -1.88 4.69 7.73
N THR A 42 -2.22 4.63 9.01
CA THR A 42 -3.62 4.67 9.47
C THR A 42 -4.30 5.98 9.10
N THR A 43 -3.58 7.11 9.19
CA THR A 43 -4.10 8.41 8.74
C THR A 43 -4.42 8.39 7.25
N TYR A 44 -3.52 7.88 6.42
CA TYR A 44 -3.79 7.75 4.98
C TYR A 44 -4.96 6.81 4.68
N ALA A 45 -5.07 5.68 5.37
CA ALA A 45 -6.16 4.73 5.17
C ALA A 45 -7.53 5.35 5.50
N ARG A 46 -7.60 6.14 6.58
CA ARG A 46 -8.80 6.89 6.98
C ARG A 46 -9.15 8.01 6.00
N ASP A 47 -8.17 8.83 5.62
CA ASP A 47 -8.37 9.92 4.66
C ASP A 47 -8.85 9.41 3.30
N MET A 48 -8.32 8.27 2.86
CA MET A 48 -8.71 7.62 1.62
C MET A 48 -10.00 6.79 1.77
N ASN A 49 -10.44 6.56 3.03
CA ASN A 49 -11.57 5.73 3.39
C ASN A 49 -11.45 4.32 2.75
N VAL A 50 -10.34 3.65 3.02
CA VAL A 50 -10.01 2.32 2.46
C VAL A 50 -9.89 1.27 3.56
N ASP A 51 -10.27 0.03 3.24
CA ASP A 51 -10.08 -1.12 4.11
C ASP A 51 -8.64 -1.62 4.08
N ILE A 52 -8.03 -1.56 2.88
CA ILE A 52 -6.67 -2.06 2.62
C ILE A 52 -5.85 -0.91 2.05
N LEU A 53 -4.67 -0.66 2.59
CA LEU A 53 -3.71 0.33 2.08
C LEU A 53 -2.43 -0.36 1.60
N LEU A 54 -2.19 -0.30 0.30
CA LEU A 54 -0.95 -0.68 -0.35
C LEU A 54 0.03 0.50 -0.30
N TRP A 55 1.25 0.24 0.18
CA TRP A 55 2.32 1.23 0.23
C TRP A 55 3.66 0.56 -0.13
N GLY A 56 4.71 1.35 -0.38
CA GLY A 56 6.00 0.82 -0.84
C GLY A 56 7.18 1.64 -0.35
N GLY A 57 8.36 1.47 -0.95
CA GLY A 57 9.54 2.33 -0.72
C GLY A 57 10.51 1.90 0.39
N SER A 58 10.16 0.95 1.25
CA SER A 58 11.08 0.41 2.29
C SER A 58 12.00 -0.72 1.79
N HIS A 59 11.73 -1.29 0.60
CA HIS A 59 12.32 -2.55 0.09
C HIS A 59 12.09 -3.79 0.96
N SER A 60 11.33 -3.67 2.05
CA SER A 60 10.92 -4.77 2.93
C SER A 60 9.49 -5.22 2.61
N GLN A 61 9.23 -6.51 2.79
CA GLN A 61 7.89 -7.08 2.72
C GLN A 61 7.22 -6.95 4.08
N GLU A 62 6.07 -6.28 4.14
CA GLU A 62 5.38 -5.98 5.39
C GLU A 62 3.87 -6.23 5.24
N LEU A 63 3.27 -6.87 6.25
CA LEU A 63 1.83 -7.05 6.39
C LEU A 63 1.47 -6.72 7.84
N ASP A 64 0.63 -5.71 8.02
CA ASP A 64 0.13 -5.31 9.34
C ASP A 64 -1.38 -5.15 9.32
N MET A 65 -2.03 -5.45 10.45
CA MET A 65 -3.46 -5.24 10.63
C MET A 65 -3.65 -4.41 11.89
N ASN A 66 -3.99 -3.13 11.71
CA ASN A 66 -4.20 -2.21 12.83
C ASN A 66 -5.39 -1.27 12.56
N SER A 67 -6.08 -0.88 13.63
CA SER A 67 -7.19 0.08 13.59
C SER A 67 -8.33 -0.28 12.61
N GLY A 68 -8.52 -1.56 12.31
CA GLY A 68 -9.51 -2.04 11.35
C GLY A 68 -9.07 -1.94 9.88
N HIS A 69 -7.81 -1.61 9.62
CA HIS A 69 -7.21 -1.53 8.29
C HIS A 69 -6.15 -2.62 8.09
N ILE A 70 -5.92 -3.00 6.85
CA ILE A 70 -4.84 -3.91 6.43
C ILE A 70 -3.80 -3.10 5.67
N PHE A 71 -2.54 -3.15 6.10
CA PHE A 71 -1.41 -2.48 5.45
C PHE A 71 -0.55 -3.52 4.77
N ILE A 72 -0.28 -3.33 3.47
CA ILE A 72 0.53 -4.26 2.67
C ILE A 72 1.65 -3.47 1.99
N ASN A 73 2.88 -3.87 2.26
CA ASN A 73 4.05 -3.48 1.48
C ASN A 73 4.61 -4.73 0.77
N PRO A 74 4.47 -4.82 -0.55
CA PRO A 74 4.89 -6.00 -1.29
C PRO A 74 6.42 -6.14 -1.44
N GLY A 75 7.22 -5.14 -1.03
CA GLY A 75 8.67 -5.13 -1.24
C GLY A 75 9.08 -5.06 -2.72
N TYR A 76 10.29 -5.50 -3.05
CA TYR A 76 10.78 -5.53 -4.44
C TYR A 76 10.24 -6.75 -5.22
N ALA A 77 9.67 -6.49 -6.42
CA ALA A 77 8.97 -7.46 -7.26
C ALA A 77 9.82 -8.64 -7.77
N GLY A 78 11.15 -8.66 -7.54
CA GLY A 78 12.02 -9.74 -7.99
C GLY A 78 11.88 -11.06 -7.23
N ARG A 79 11.33 -11.07 -6.01
CA ARG A 79 11.23 -12.28 -5.16
C ARG A 79 9.98 -12.35 -4.26
N SER A 80 8.95 -11.55 -4.53
CA SER A 80 7.77 -11.44 -3.65
C SER A 80 6.61 -12.33 -4.10
N TRP A 81 6.32 -13.37 -3.33
CA TRP A 81 5.20 -14.33 -3.48
C TRP A 81 4.14 -14.15 -2.38
N ILE A 82 3.86 -12.93 -1.96
CA ILE A 82 2.94 -12.62 -0.86
C ILE A 82 1.68 -11.99 -1.49
N LEU A 83 0.46 -12.47 -1.32
CA LEU A 83 -0.14 -13.47 -0.43
C LEU A 83 -1.47 -13.87 -1.09
N PHE A 84 -1.72 -15.16 -1.28
CA PHE A 84 -3.07 -15.66 -1.53
C PHE A 84 -3.91 -15.37 -0.29
N ILE A 85 -4.80 -14.38 -0.33
CA ILE A 85 -5.83 -14.20 0.69
C ILE A 85 -6.88 -15.29 0.46
N GLY A 86 -6.55 -16.52 0.87
CA GLY A 86 -7.48 -17.61 1.00
C GLY A 86 -8.37 -17.36 2.20
N CYS A 87 -9.56 -16.81 1.96
CA CYS A 87 -10.69 -17.05 2.85
C CYS A 87 -11.00 -18.55 2.76
N GLN A 88 -10.68 -19.30 3.81
CA GLN A 88 -11.02 -20.71 3.93
C GLN A 88 -11.80 -20.88 5.24
N GLY A 89 -13.11 -21.12 5.12
CA GLY A 89 -14.02 -21.46 6.22
C GLY A 89 -14.89 -20.31 6.68
#